data_AF-A0A821RRA5-F1
#
_entry.id   AF-A0A821RRA5-F1
#
_cell.length_a   1.000
_cell.length_b   1.000
_cell.length_c   1.000
_cell.angle_alpha   90.00
_cell.angle_beta   90.00
_cell.angle_gamma   90.00
#
_symmetry.space_group_name_H-M   'P 1'
#
loop_
_entity.id
_entity.type
_entity.pdbx_description
1 polymer ?
#
loop_
_entity_poly.entity_id
_entity_poly.type
_entity_poly.pdbx_seq_one_letter_code
_entity_poly.pdbx_strand_id
1 'polypeptide(L)'
;MEKCEPKDCLRSLRCVSSGGEALSINNVLDFAQFAHDKCQFYNWYGPAECTEAASKYLISGNESKQGHLPIGRPIPNVYIYILDDYLQHVIPDIQIGDIVIGGMYSCSFTRAELLNIGVD
;
A
#
# COMPACT_ATOMS: atom_id res chain seq x y z
N MET A 1 36.14 12.24 -0.33
CA MET A 1 34.76 12.09 -0.85
C MET A 1 33.90 13.10 -0.15
N GLU A 2 33.50 14.15 -0.87
CA GLU A 2 32.55 15.16 -0.39
C GLU A 2 31.21 14.46 -0.12
N LYS A 3 30.67 14.60 1.09
CA LYS A 3 29.37 13.99 1.42
C LYS A 3 28.29 14.75 0.67
N CYS A 4 27.64 14.08 -0.27
CA CYS A 4 26.37 14.52 -0.84
C CYS A 4 25.37 14.75 0.29
N GLU A 5 24.78 15.93 0.38
CA GLU A 5 23.64 16.15 1.28
C GLU A 5 22.51 15.21 0.85
N PRO A 6 21.76 14.57 1.78
CA PRO A 6 20.75 13.57 1.43
C PRO A 6 19.77 14.05 0.34
N LYS A 7 19.38 15.33 0.39
CA LYS A 7 18.54 16.00 -0.61
C LYS A 7 19.10 15.93 -2.04
N ASP A 8 20.41 16.01 -2.22
CA ASP A 8 21.04 16.05 -3.54
C ASP A 8 21.11 14.65 -4.15
N CYS A 9 21.18 13.63 -3.31
CA CYS A 9 21.21 12.23 -3.72
C CYS A 9 19.80 11.66 -4.01
N LEU A 10 18.77 12.13 -3.29
CA LEU A 10 17.40 11.63 -3.42
C LEU A 10 16.62 12.27 -4.59
N ARG A 11 17.05 13.40 -5.14
CA ARG A 11 16.41 14.07 -6.29
C ARG A 11 16.32 13.23 -7.56
N SER A 12 17.17 12.21 -7.70
CA SER A 12 17.16 11.32 -8.86
C SER A 12 16.12 10.21 -8.78
N LEU A 13 15.52 10.01 -7.60
CA LEU A 13 14.49 8.98 -7.39
C LEU A 13 13.24 9.32 -8.22
N ARG A 14 12.71 8.28 -8.87
CA ARG A 14 11.47 8.36 -9.66
C ARG A 14 10.31 7.65 -8.98
N CYS A 15 10.61 6.73 -8.08
CA CYS A 15 9.64 5.91 -7.39
C CYS A 15 10.18 5.55 -6.00
N VAL A 16 9.33 5.67 -5.00
CA VAL A 16 9.57 5.24 -3.62
C VAL A 16 8.38 4.41 -3.19
N SER A 17 8.64 3.23 -2.65
CA SER A 17 7.62 2.32 -2.15
C SER A 17 7.89 2.00 -0.68
N SER A 18 6.83 1.92 0.11
CA SER A 18 6.86 1.38 1.47
C SER A 18 5.82 0.28 1.60
N GLY A 19 6.06 -0.67 2.49
CA GLY A 19 5.17 -1.78 2.78
C GLY A 19 5.60 -2.52 4.05
N GLY A 20 4.77 -3.47 4.49
CA GLY A 20 5.02 -4.29 5.68
C GLY A 20 4.44 -3.71 6.98
N GLU A 21 4.17 -2.41 7.06
CA GLU A 21 3.47 -1.75 8.16
C GLU A 21 2.50 -0.69 7.61
N ALA A 22 1.56 -0.24 8.45
CA ALA A 22 0.61 0.81 8.06
C ALA A 22 1.34 2.13 7.76
N LEU A 23 1.25 2.60 6.50
CA LEU A 23 1.93 3.82 6.07
C LEU A 23 1.12 5.07 6.43
N SER A 24 1.78 6.00 7.11
CA SER A 24 1.24 7.32 7.46
C SER A 24 1.52 8.35 6.37
N ILE A 25 0.51 9.15 6.03
CA ILE A 25 0.66 10.26 5.07
C ILE A 25 1.71 11.28 5.53
N ASN A 26 1.88 11.51 6.83
CA ASN A 26 2.86 12.47 7.35
C ASN A 26 4.30 12.03 7.00
N ASN A 27 4.62 10.74 7.14
CA ASN A 27 5.93 10.21 6.77
C ASN A 27 6.21 10.37 5.27
N VAL A 28 5.18 10.22 4.44
CA VAL A 28 5.30 10.41 2.98
C VAL A 28 5.57 11.86 2.66
N LEU A 29 4.84 12.81 3.27
CA LEU A 29 5.04 14.25 3.08
C LEU A 29 6.44 14.70 3.56
N ASP A 30 6.87 14.22 4.73
CA ASP A 30 8.20 14.51 5.28
C ASP A 30 9.32 13.99 4.37
N PHE A 31 9.14 12.83 3.74
CA PHE A 31 10.13 12.32 2.78
C PHE A 31 10.05 13.05 1.43
N ALA A 32 8.84 13.40 0.98
CA ALA A 32 8.61 14.04 -0.31
C ALA A 32 9.35 15.37 -0.45
N GLN A 33 9.62 16.09 0.65
CA GLN A 33 10.43 17.33 0.63
C GLN A 33 11.86 17.14 0.09
N PHE A 34 12.37 15.91 0.09
CA PHE A 34 13.71 15.56 -0.43
C PHE A 34 13.68 14.99 -1.85
N ALA A 35 12.51 14.60 -2.34
CA ALA A 35 12.33 14.00 -3.65
C ALA A 35 12.07 15.07 -4.72
N HIS A 36 12.19 14.68 -5.99
CA HIS A 36 11.76 15.50 -7.12
C HIS A 36 10.23 15.40 -7.31
N ASP A 37 9.58 16.46 -7.80
CA ASP A 37 8.11 16.57 -7.95
C ASP A 37 7.46 15.45 -8.78
N LYS A 38 8.22 14.80 -9.66
CA LYS A 38 7.75 13.66 -10.47
C LYS A 38 7.97 12.30 -9.81
N CYS A 39 8.53 12.25 -8.61
CA CYS A 39 8.71 11.01 -7.88
C CYS A 39 7.34 10.46 -7.44
N GLN A 40 7.08 9.21 -7.78
CA GLN A 40 5.85 8.53 -7.38
C GLN A 40 6.05 7.84 -6.04
N PHE A 41 5.04 7.91 -5.18
CA PHE A 41 5.03 7.25 -3.88
C PHE A 41 3.98 6.15 -3.88
N TYR A 42 4.37 4.94 -3.46
CA TYR A 42 3.46 3.80 -3.40
C TYR A 42 3.39 3.21 -2.00
N ASN A 43 2.18 2.94 -1.53
CA ASN A 43 1.95 2.04 -0.42
C ASN A 43 1.73 0.64 -0.98
N TRP A 44 2.59 -0.32 -0.64
CA TRP A 44 2.52 -1.70 -1.04
C TRP A 44 2.05 -2.56 0.12
N TYR A 45 1.20 -3.53 -0.17
CA TYR A 45 0.76 -4.51 0.80
C TYR A 45 0.90 -5.90 0.23
N GLY A 46 1.47 -6.80 1.03
CA GLY A 46 1.56 -8.21 0.73
C GLY A 46 2.16 -8.94 1.93
N PRO A 47 1.52 -10.00 2.43
CA PRO A 47 2.17 -10.88 3.41
C PRO A 47 3.29 -11.69 2.71
N ALA A 48 4.19 -12.29 3.50
CA ALA A 48 5.32 -13.05 2.97
C ALA A 48 4.85 -14.25 2.11
N GLU A 49 3.72 -14.84 2.47
CA GLU A 49 3.04 -15.92 1.76
C GLU A 49 2.55 -15.53 0.35
N CYS A 50 2.51 -14.23 0.04
CA CYS A 50 2.12 -13.70 -1.27
C CYS A 50 3.29 -13.23 -2.14
N THR A 51 4.52 -13.64 -1.85
CA THR A 51 5.71 -13.20 -2.60
C THR A 51 5.89 -11.68 -2.51
N GLU A 52 5.89 -11.17 -1.28
CA GLU A 52 6.16 -9.77 -0.90
C GLU A 52 5.07 -8.74 -1.25
N ALA A 53 4.39 -8.88 -2.38
CA ALA A 53 3.43 -7.89 -2.85
C ALA A 53 2.13 -8.50 -3.40
N ALA A 54 0.99 -7.99 -2.92
CA ALA A 54 -0.35 -8.38 -3.37
C ALA A 54 -1.15 -7.21 -3.94
N SER A 55 -1.02 -6.01 -3.36
CA SER A 55 -1.67 -4.79 -3.84
C SER A 55 -0.76 -3.57 -3.72
N LYS A 56 -1.12 -2.52 -4.44
CA LYS A 56 -0.45 -1.22 -4.35
C LYS A 56 -1.43 -0.07 -4.46
N TYR A 57 -1.13 1.00 -3.74
CA TYR A 57 -1.80 2.29 -3.80
C TYR A 57 -0.81 3.36 -4.27
N LEU A 58 -1.16 4.10 -5.32
CA LEU A 58 -0.40 5.28 -5.74
C LEU A 58 -0.86 6.48 -4.89
N ILE A 59 0.08 7.08 -4.18
CA ILE A 59 -0.17 8.25 -3.34
C ILE A 59 -0.09 9.49 -4.24
N SER A 60 -1.18 10.24 -4.26
CA SER A 60 -1.50 11.35 -5.16
C SER A 60 -1.43 12.73 -4.49
N GLY A 61 -1.25 12.79 -3.17
CA GLY A 61 -1.15 14.03 -2.38
C GLY A 61 -2.49 14.64 -1.99
N ASN A 62 -3.61 14.12 -2.51
CA ASN A 62 -4.97 14.56 -2.18
C ASN A 62 -5.60 13.72 -1.06
N GLU A 63 -4.84 12.78 -0.48
CA GLU A 63 -5.35 11.90 0.57
C GLU A 63 -5.79 12.73 1.77
N SER A 64 -7.04 12.52 2.19
CA SER A 64 -7.56 13.16 3.40
C SER A 64 -6.72 12.76 4.61
N LYS A 65 -6.67 13.61 5.65
CA LYS A 65 -5.98 13.33 6.94
C LYS A 65 -6.56 12.13 7.71
N GLN A 66 -7.32 11.24 7.07
CA GLN A 66 -7.70 9.97 7.65
C GLN A 66 -6.42 9.16 7.91
N GLY A 67 -6.26 8.68 9.15
CA GLY A 67 -4.97 8.34 9.74
C GLY A 67 -4.12 7.27 9.04
N HIS A 68 -4.64 6.57 8.02
CA HIS A 68 -3.94 5.49 7.32
C HIS A 68 -4.16 5.53 5.81
N LEU A 69 -3.09 5.27 5.05
CA LEU A 69 -3.17 5.15 3.59
C LEU A 69 -3.78 3.79 3.20
N PRO A 70 -4.63 3.76 2.15
CA PRO A 70 -5.16 2.50 1.62
C PRO A 70 -4.06 1.53 1.18
N ILE A 71 -4.39 0.23 1.20
CA ILE A 71 -3.52 -0.81 0.59
C ILE A 71 -3.70 -0.91 -0.94
N GLY A 72 -4.67 -0.17 -1.48
CA GLY A 72 -4.89 0.04 -2.90
C GLY A 72 -5.46 -1.18 -3.62
N ARG A 73 -5.07 -1.35 -4.89
CA ARG A 73 -5.65 -2.35 -5.79
C ARG A 73 -4.72 -3.53 -6.01
N PRO A 74 -5.25 -4.75 -6.25
CA PRO A 74 -4.43 -5.91 -6.57
C PRO A 74 -3.48 -5.66 -7.74
N ILE A 75 -2.26 -6.19 -7.64
CA ILE A 75 -1.33 -6.22 -8.77
C ILE A 75 -1.81 -7.23 -9.82
N PRO A 76 -1.30 -7.17 -11.08
CA PRO A 76 -1.73 -8.11 -12.13
C PRO A 76 -1.63 -9.57 -11.69
N ASN A 77 -2.66 -10.36 -11.99
CA ASN A 77 -2.78 -11.79 -11.66
C ASN A 77 -2.91 -12.12 -10.16
N VAL A 78 -3.18 -11.11 -9.31
CA VAL A 78 -3.55 -11.28 -7.91
C VAL A 78 -5.02 -10.87 -7.73
N TYR A 79 -5.74 -11.64 -6.92
CA TYR A 79 -7.11 -11.40 -6.49
C TYR A 79 -7.11 -11.20 -4.98
N ILE A 80 -7.84 -10.18 -4.53
CA ILE A 80 -8.05 -9.91 -3.10
C ILE A 80 -9.54 -9.93 -2.84
N TYR A 81 -9.95 -10.70 -1.84
CA TYR A 81 -11.32 -10.78 -1.36
C TYR A 81 -11.38 -10.36 0.10
N ILE A 82 -12.49 -9.73 0.48
CA ILE A 82 -12.80 -9.43 1.87
C ILE A 82 -14.03 -10.23 2.26
N LEU A 83 -13.84 -11.13 3.21
CA LEU A 83 -14.85 -12.11 3.59
C LEU A 83 -15.27 -11.94 5.05
N ASP A 84 -16.55 -12.19 5.35
CA ASP A 84 -17.02 -12.32 6.72
C ASP A 84 -16.67 -13.69 7.32
N ASP A 85 -17.06 -13.91 8.58
CA ASP A 85 -16.86 -15.18 9.29
C ASP A 85 -17.60 -16.37 8.64
N TYR A 86 -18.54 -16.12 7.72
CA TYR A 86 -19.28 -17.12 6.95
C TYR A 86 -18.72 -17.31 5.53
N LEU A 87 -17.53 -16.77 5.25
CA LEU A 87 -16.87 -16.79 3.95
C LEU A 87 -17.66 -16.13 2.82
N GLN A 88 -18.52 -15.15 3.15
CA GLN A 88 -19.25 -14.35 2.18
C GLN A 88 -18.56 -13.01 1.95
N HIS A 89 -18.66 -12.46 0.73
CA HIS A 89 -18.12 -11.15 0.43
C HIS A 89 -18.75 -10.06 1.28
N VAL A 90 -17.93 -9.26 1.97
CA VAL A 90 -18.41 -8.06 2.63
C VAL A 90 -18.57 -6.91 1.62
N ILE A 91 -19.33 -5.89 2.01
CA ILE A 91 -19.39 -4.65 1.23
C ILE A 91 -18.15 -3.80 1.58
N PRO A 92 -17.25 -3.50 0.61
CA PRO A 92 -16.08 -2.66 0.84
C PRO A 92 -16.45 -1.32 1.48
N ASP A 93 -15.56 -0.78 2.30
CA ASP A 93 -15.69 0.51 3.04
C ASP A 93 -16.86 0.62 4.05
N ILE A 94 -17.74 -0.39 4.12
CA ILE A 94 -18.89 -0.40 5.04
C ILE A 94 -18.71 -1.46 6.13
N GLN A 95 -18.06 -2.59 5.80
CA GLN A 95 -17.96 -3.74 6.69
C GLN A 95 -16.51 -4.23 6.81
N ILE A 96 -16.17 -4.72 7.99
CA ILE A 96 -14.86 -5.34 8.29
C ILE A 96 -14.94 -6.83 7.93
N GLY A 97 -13.88 -7.37 7.35
CA GLY A 97 -13.74 -8.80 7.08
C GLY A 97 -12.28 -9.22 6.91
N ASP A 98 -12.06 -10.52 6.79
CA ASP A 98 -10.74 -11.14 6.60
C ASP A 98 -10.27 -10.99 5.14
N ILE A 99 -8.97 -10.67 4.96
CA ILE A 99 -8.35 -10.60 3.64
C ILE A 99 -7.98 -12.01 3.15
N VAL A 100 -8.46 -12.37 1.98
CA VAL A 100 -8.07 -13.59 1.27
C VAL A 100 -7.39 -13.22 -0.04
N ILE A 101 -6.20 -13.77 -0.25
CA ILE A 101 -5.36 -13.46 -1.42
C ILE A 101 -5.15 -14.73 -2.24
N GLY A 102 -5.53 -14.68 -3.51
CA GLY A 102 -5.30 -15.77 -4.46
C GLY A 102 -4.71 -15.25 -5.76
N GLY A 103 -4.14 -16.13 -6.58
CA GLY A 103 -3.55 -15.72 -7.85
C GLY A 103 -2.52 -16.71 -8.38
N MET A 104 -1.92 -16.34 -9.51
CA MET A 104 -0.96 -17.19 -10.23
C MET A 104 0.34 -17.43 -9.45
N TYR A 105 0.74 -16.49 -8.59
CA TYR A 105 2.01 -16.53 -7.84
C TYR A 105 1.80 -16.46 -6.32
N SER A 106 0.56 -16.54 -5.84
CA SER A 106 0.21 -16.41 -4.43
C SER A 106 -1.08 -17.14 -4.08
N CYS A 107 -1.03 -17.93 -3.02
CA CYS A 107 -2.20 -18.44 -2.31
C CYS A 107 -1.93 -18.23 -0.82
N SER A 108 -2.63 -17.28 -0.19
CA SER A 108 -2.53 -17.09 1.25
C SER A 108 -3.87 -16.70 1.87
N PHE A 109 -3.98 -16.98 3.16
CA PHE A 109 -5.09 -16.55 3.99
C PHE A 109 -4.49 -15.74 5.14
N THR A 110 -4.87 -14.48 5.29
CA THR A 110 -4.37 -13.62 6.37
C THR A 110 -5.52 -12.82 6.95
N ARG A 111 -5.79 -13.00 8.25
CA ARG A 111 -6.74 -12.17 8.99
C ARG A 111 -6.31 -10.72 8.91
N ALA A 112 -7.17 -9.87 8.36
CA ALA A 112 -6.88 -8.44 8.24
C ALA A 112 -7.76 -7.66 9.21
N GLU A 113 -7.12 -6.83 10.02
CA GLU A 113 -7.82 -5.85 10.82
C GLU A 113 -7.79 -4.52 10.07
N LEU A 114 -8.97 -3.99 9.72
CA LEU A 114 -9.20 -2.61 9.24
C LEU A 114 -8.15 -2.04 8.27
N LEU A 115 -7.80 -2.78 7.23
CA LEU A 115 -7.06 -2.22 6.10
C LEU A 115 -8.08 -1.60 5.14
N ASN A 116 -8.19 -0.27 5.15
CA ASN A 116 -8.98 0.47 4.17
C ASN A 116 -8.53 0.06 2.76
N ILE A 117 -9.30 -0.79 2.10
CA ILE A 117 -9.12 -1.09 0.68
C ILE A 117 -9.84 0.02 -0.04
N GLY A 118 -9.11 1.11 -0.29
CA GLY A 118 -9.64 2.26 -1.01
C GLY A 118 -10.19 1.80 -2.36
N VAL A 119 -11.52 1.78 -2.46
CA VAL A 119 -12.24 1.69 -3.72
C VAL A 119 -12.72 3.09 -4.10
N ASP A 120 -11.82 3.86 -4.71
CA ASP A 120 -12.22 4.93 -5.64
C ASP A 120 -12.29 4.36 -7.05
#